data_AF-A0A644YKD3-F1
#
_entry.id   AF-A0A644YKD3-F1
#
_cell.length_a   1.000
_cell.length_b   1.000
_cell.length_c   1.000
_cell.angle_alpha   90.00
_cell.angle_beta   90.00
_cell.angle_gamma   90.00
#
_symmetry.space_group_name_H-M   'P 1'
#
loop_
_entity.id
_entity.type
_entity.pdbx_description
1 polymer ?
#
loop_
_entity_poly.entity_id
_entity_poly.type
_entity_poly.pdbx_seq_one_letter_code
_entity_poly.pdbx_strand_id
1 'polypeptide(L)'
;MAELFGEDITGLPLNEAAELGCETIIRYLEEVGCPNSLASYGVREDQLQEIAESGFKSGAGNLIQNPRLTTVGDLVQVLKDSL
;
A
#
# COMPACT_ATOMS: atom_id res chain seq x y z
N MET A 1 8.18 -5.33 10.72
CA MET A 1 6.97 -5.95 10.14
C MET A 1 7.16 -7.46 9.99
N ALA A 2 8.07 -7.94 9.14
CA ALA A 2 8.32 -9.38 8.95
C ALA A 2 8.42 -10.22 10.24
N GLU A 3 9.32 -9.84 11.16
CA GLU A 3 9.50 -10.55 12.45
C GLU A 3 8.22 -10.59 13.31
N LEU A 4 7.40 -9.53 13.29
CA LEU A 4 6.13 -9.49 14.03
C LEU A 4 5.12 -10.52 13.52
N PHE A 5 5.20 -10.84 12.22
CA PHE A 5 4.39 -11.87 11.58
C PHE A 5 5.03 -13.27 11.66
N GLY A 6 6.15 -13.42 12.39
CA GLY A 6 6.83 -14.70 12.63
C GLY A 6 7.87 -15.09 11.59
N GLU A 7 8.23 -14.20 10.66
CA GLU A 7 9.31 -14.45 9.70
C GLU A 7 10.68 -14.40 10.38
N ASP A 8 11.57 -15.34 10.00
CA ASP A 8 12.97 -15.29 10.42
C ASP A 8 13.75 -14.31 9.54
N ILE A 9 14.19 -13.22 10.15
CA ILE A 9 14.98 -12.17 9.47
C ILE A 9 16.48 -12.23 9.81
N THR A 10 16.94 -13.31 10.45
CA THR A 10 18.32 -13.44 10.91
C THR A 10 19.29 -13.38 9.73
N GLY A 11 20.20 -12.40 9.77
CA GLY A 11 21.22 -12.22 8.74
C GLY A 11 20.76 -11.50 7.47
N LEU A 12 19.49 -11.11 7.37
CA LEU A 12 19.01 -10.30 6.25
C LEU A 12 19.44 -8.83 6.37
N PRO A 13 19.82 -8.18 5.26
CA PRO A 13 19.90 -6.73 5.18
C PRO A 13 18.56 -6.07 5.55
N LEU A 14 18.61 -4.89 6.14
CA LEU A 14 17.40 -4.18 6.63
C LEU A 14 16.36 -3.95 5.52
N ASN A 15 16.81 -3.64 4.30
CA ASN A 15 15.92 -3.45 3.15
C ASN A 15 15.21 -4.74 2.75
N GLU A 16 15.92 -5.87 2.75
CA GLU A 16 15.33 -7.18 2.44
C GLU A 16 14.33 -7.60 3.53
N ALA A 17 14.66 -7.37 4.80
CA ALA A 17 13.73 -7.62 5.90
C ALA A 17 12.48 -6.72 5.85
N ALA A 18 12.60 -5.50 5.32
CA ALA A 18 11.46 -4.60 5.11
C ALA A 18 10.56 -5.08 3.96
N GLU A 19 11.16 -5.51 2.85
CA GLU A 19 10.47 -6.06 1.68
C GLU A 19 9.70 -7.34 2.03
N LEU A 20 10.35 -8.28 2.74
CA LEU A 20 9.70 -9.48 3.27
C LEU A 20 8.48 -9.13 4.15
N GLY A 21 8.55 -8.01 4.87
CA GLY A 21 7.43 -7.50 5.67
C GLY A 21 6.22 -7.12 4.81
N CYS A 22 6.44 -6.46 3.67
CA CYS A 22 5.39 -6.12 2.71
C CYS A 22 4.79 -7.38 2.09
N GLU A 23 5.62 -8.30 1.63
CA GLU A 23 5.20 -9.58 1.02
C GLU A 23 4.35 -10.42 1.99
N THR A 24 4.74 -10.46 3.27
CA THR A 24 4.01 -11.19 4.31
C THR A 24 2.59 -10.67 4.49
N ILE A 25 2.40 -9.34 4.42
CA ILE A 25 1.07 -8.73 4.51
C ILE A 25 0.23 -9.09 3.29
N ILE A 26 0.81 -9.03 2.09
CA ILE A 26 0.11 -9.38 0.85
C ILE A 26 -0.37 -10.83 0.89
N ARG A 27 0.52 -11.76 1.26
CA ARG A 27 0.19 -13.19 1.40
C ARG A 27 -0.92 -13.42 2.44
N TYR A 28 -0.84 -12.74 3.58
CA TYR A 28 -1.90 -12.82 4.59
C TYR A 28 -3.26 -12.34 4.07
N LEU A 29 -3.29 -11.24 3.32
CA LEU A 29 -4.52 -10.71 2.72
C LEU A 29 -5.15 -11.71 1.74
N GLU A 30 -4.33 -12.40 0.95
CA GLU A 30 -4.79 -13.46 0.05
C GLU A 30 -5.36 -14.67 0.81
N GLU A 31 -4.70 -15.11 1.90
CA GLU A 31 -5.15 -16.23 2.74
C GLU A 31 -6.52 -15.99 3.37
N VAL A 32 -6.83 -14.75 3.75
CA VAL A 32 -8.15 -14.39 4.33
C VAL A 32 -9.20 -14.08 3.26
N GLY A 33 -8.86 -14.22 1.97
CA GLY A 33 -9.77 -14.01 0.85
C GLY A 33 -10.02 -12.54 0.51
N CYS A 34 -9.09 -11.64 0.85
CA CYS A 34 -9.15 -10.26 0.41
C CYS A 34 -8.81 -10.16 -1.09
N PRO A 35 -9.64 -9.48 -1.90
CA PRO A 35 -9.28 -9.15 -3.27
C PRO A 35 -7.94 -8.41 -3.34
N ASN A 36 -7.09 -8.80 -4.29
CA ASN A 36 -5.72 -8.33 -4.40
C ASN A 36 -5.55 -7.11 -5.33
N SER A 37 -6.65 -6.51 -5.80
CA SER A 37 -6.59 -5.34 -6.67
C SER A 37 -7.81 -4.44 -6.54
N LEU A 38 -7.64 -3.15 -6.87
CA LEU A 38 -8.73 -2.19 -6.92
C LEU A 38 -9.71 -2.50 -8.06
N ALA A 39 -9.24 -3.06 -9.18
CA ALA A 39 -10.13 -3.49 -10.26
C ALA A 39 -11.13 -4.57 -9.82
N SER A 40 -10.76 -5.41 -8.84
CA SER A 40 -11.67 -6.41 -8.24
C SER A 40 -12.86 -5.77 -7.50
N TYR A 41 -12.74 -4.49 -7.13
CA TYR A 41 -13.81 -3.67 -6.56
C TYR A 41 -14.51 -2.77 -7.59
N GLY A 42 -14.17 -2.90 -8.88
CA GLY A 42 -14.76 -2.13 -9.98
C GLY A 42 -14.14 -0.74 -10.20
N VAL A 43 -12.98 -0.46 -9.58
CA VAL A 43 -12.21 0.76 -9.86
C VAL A 43 -11.62 0.67 -11.27
N ARG A 44 -11.63 1.80 -11.98
CA ARG A 44 -11.06 1.93 -13.32
C ARG A 44 -9.98 3.00 -13.36
N GLU A 45 -9.10 2.88 -14.35
CA GLU A 45 -7.97 3.81 -14.53
C GLU A 45 -8.41 5.27 -14.71
N ASP A 46 -9.55 5.52 -15.38
CA ASP A 46 -10.13 6.85 -15.59
C ASP A 46 -10.59 7.53 -14.28
N GLN A 47 -10.67 6.79 -13.18
CA GLN A 47 -11.13 7.28 -11.87
C GLN A 47 -9.98 7.59 -10.91
N LEU A 48 -8.75 7.16 -11.19
CA LEU A 48 -7.65 7.22 -10.21
C LEU A 48 -7.30 8.66 -9.81
N GLN A 49 -7.37 9.60 -10.77
CA GLN A 49 -7.12 11.02 -10.50
C GLN A 49 -8.13 11.59 -9.49
N GLU A 50 -9.41 11.35 -9.72
CA GLU A 50 -10.48 11.84 -8.84
C GLU A 50 -10.37 11.23 -7.43
N ILE A 51 -10.09 9.92 -7.35
CA ILE A 51 -9.89 9.21 -6.09
C ILE A 51 -8.68 9.80 -5.33
N ALA A 52 -7.55 10.03 -6.01
CA ALA A 52 -6.36 10.60 -5.41
C ALA A 52 -6.59 12.02 -4.88
N GLU A 53 -7.24 12.90 -5.65
CA GLU A 53 -7.56 14.27 -5.25
C GLU A 53 -8.52 14.30 -4.06
N SER A 54 -9.57 13.49 -4.11
CA SER A 54 -10.55 13.35 -3.02
C SER A 54 -9.88 12.82 -1.75
N GLY A 55 -9.05 11.78 -1.87
CA GLY A 55 -8.28 11.21 -0.76
C GLY A 55 -7.27 12.20 -0.18
N PHE A 56 -6.62 13.00 -1.02
CA PHE A 56 -5.69 14.04 -0.59
C PHE A 56 -6.39 15.12 0.23
N LYS A 57 -7.55 15.58 -0.23
CA LYS A 57 -8.33 16.63 0.42
C LYS A 57 -8.96 16.15 1.74
N SER A 58 -9.61 14.99 1.72
CA SER A 58 -10.29 14.43 2.89
C SER A 58 -9.32 13.85 3.93
N GLY A 59 -8.22 13.27 3.46
CA GLY A 59 -7.16 12.67 4.27
C GLY A 59 -6.05 13.63 4.66
N ALA A 60 -6.14 14.93 4.37
CA ALA A 60 -5.07 15.90 4.60
C ALA A 60 -4.51 15.86 6.05
N GLY A 61 -5.36 15.63 7.05
CA GLY A 61 -4.93 15.45 8.44
C GLY A 61 -4.10 14.18 8.69
N ASN A 62 -4.41 13.09 7.99
CA ASN A 62 -3.69 11.81 8.09
C ASN A 62 -2.41 11.80 7.25
N LEU A 63 -2.41 12.48 6.10
CA LEU A 63 -1.25 12.53 5.19
C LEU A 63 -0.05 13.25 5.81
N ILE A 64 -0.28 14.21 6.72
CA ILE A 64 0.79 14.88 7.49
C ILE A 64 1.54 13.90 8.41
N GLN A 65 0.90 12.79 8.80
CA GLN A 65 1.51 11.74 9.62
C GLN A 65 2.30 10.71 8.78
N ASN A 66 2.19 10.75 7.45
CA ASN A 66 2.95 9.84 6.61
C ASN A 66 4.46 10.17 6.75
N PRO A 67 5.33 9.20 7.09
CA PRO A 67 6.77 9.43 7.18
C PRO A 67 7.40 9.97 5.89
N ARG A 68 6.72 9.83 4.75
CA ARG A 68 7.08 10.46 3.48
C ARG A 68 6.06 11.54 3.11
N LEU A 69 6.53 12.77 2.89
CA LEU A 69 5.70 13.83 2.32
C LEU A 69 5.17 13.36 0.96
N THR A 70 3.84 13.38 0.82
CA THR A 70 3.13 12.78 -0.31
C THR A 70 2.43 13.86 -1.10
N THR A 71 2.43 13.73 -2.42
CA THR A 71 1.67 14.58 -3.36
C THR A 71 0.47 13.81 -3.93
N VAL A 72 -0.46 14.51 -4.58
CA VAL A 72 -1.54 13.85 -5.33
C VAL A 72 -0.97 12.91 -6.40
N GLY A 73 0.12 13.28 -7.07
CA GLY A 73 0.78 12.44 -8.07
C GLY A 73 1.32 11.13 -7.49
N ASP A 74 1.90 11.18 -6.29
CA ASP A 74 2.34 9.96 -5.59
C ASP A 74 1.15 9.03 -5.28
N LEU A 75 0.01 9.60 -4.85
CA LEU A 75 -1.21 8.81 -4.61
C LEU A 75 -1.75 8.17 -5.89
N VAL A 76 -1.78 8.91 -7.01
CA VAL A 76 -2.16 8.35 -8.31
C VAL A 76 -1.26 7.19 -8.69
N GLN A 77 0.04 7.29 -8.45
CA GLN A 77 0.96 6.20 -8.76
C GLN A 77 0.69 4.97 -7.89
N VAL A 78 0.49 5.14 -6.57
CA VAL A 78 0.11 4.03 -5.68
C VAL A 78 -1.20 3.37 -6.11
N LEU A 79 -2.20 4.16 -6.51
CA LEU A 79 -3.46 3.65 -7.01
C LEU A 79 -3.31 2.88 -8.33
N LYS A 80 -2.40 3.31 -9.22
CA LYS A 80 -2.07 2.59 -10.46
C LYS A 80 -1.38 1.27 -10.18
N ASP A 81 -0.43 1.25 -9.25
CA ASP A 81 0.30 0.03 -8.86
C ASP A 81 -0.62 -0.99 -8.17
N SER A 82 -1.78 -0.53 -7.66
CA SER A 82 -2.78 -1.34 -6.96
C SER A 82 -4.00 -1.70 -7.82
N LEU A 83 -4.07 -1.28 -9.08
CA LEU A 83 -5.23 -1.49 -9.97
C LEU A 83 -5.30 -2.93 -10.49
#